data_AF-E0TZS6-F1
#
_entry.id   AF-E0TZS6-F1
#
_cell.length_a   1.000
_cell.length_b   1.000
_cell.length_c   1.000
_cell.angle_alpha   90.00
_cell.angle_beta   90.00
_cell.angle_gamma   90.00
#
_symmetry.space_group_name_H-M   'P 1'
#
loop_
_entity.id
_entity.type
_entity.pdbx_description
1 polymer ?
#
loop_
_entity_poly.entity_id
_entity_poly.type
_entity_poly.pdbx_seq_one_letter_code
_entity_poly.pdbx_strand_id
1 'polypeptide(L)'
;MGEKVSIILTSYNKPDYLQKAIESVMKQTHDLWELFIMDDHSNEETTAVIHKYLHDQRIRYQNSFIHPAERLRTTRYATLINAALPFADGDYISYLTDDTVYHPERLSRMVQTFLDKPEAQAVYSKQKVVHVNERGEEISHFYRNANAVLDQAAFQVDHCSVMHRRSLLDRIQHKYGSYWDDDMKHWNHGDSIFWARINNFAPFLPINEVLDTTYKTPDSFQNAYRFLPADLVDGSFVKGSDQNVYFLDQGVRHPVGERWSSLYLNRTVAVPDPYLFQYRIGRILNIPNYILVKEADHPAIFYIEAGKKRRIVGQYAFQFYQFKRKDILTIEKEELKALPEGLPIKRERSGLIENPPGRRLFFIDREPFLFLNGVFHPISEQVTRKFFLHQKPISASFRNIQQFPIGKPFYPVYDEIIKKLNIATE
;
A
#
# COMPACT_ATOMS: atom_id res chain seq x y z
N MET A 1 -8.12 -13.32 -40.61
CA MET A 1 -8.20 -12.58 -39.34
C MET A 1 -6.81 -12.57 -38.77
N GLY A 2 -6.27 -11.40 -38.41
CA GLY A 2 -4.95 -11.34 -37.78
C GLY A 2 -5.16 -11.45 -36.29
N GLU A 3 -4.72 -12.54 -35.66
CA GLU A 3 -4.89 -12.89 -34.25
C GLU A 3 -4.14 -11.92 -33.30
N LYS A 4 -4.33 -10.61 -33.50
CA LYS A 4 -3.59 -9.55 -32.85
C LYS A 4 -4.02 -9.45 -31.39
N VAL A 5 -3.04 -9.29 -30.50
CA VAL A 5 -3.27 -9.07 -29.07
C VAL A 5 -2.96 -7.62 -28.71
N SER A 6 -3.93 -6.91 -28.15
CA SER A 6 -3.66 -5.62 -27.49
C SER A 6 -3.35 -5.87 -26.01
N ILE A 7 -2.16 -5.49 -25.60
CA ILE A 7 -1.67 -5.65 -24.23
C ILE A 7 -1.72 -4.28 -23.56
N ILE A 8 -2.39 -4.19 -22.41
CA ILE A 8 -2.48 -2.96 -21.63
C ILE A 8 -1.62 -3.11 -20.38
N LEU A 9 -0.49 -2.41 -20.38
CA LEU A 9 0.45 -2.35 -19.26
C LEU A 9 0.15 -1.08 -18.44
N THR A 10 -0.11 -1.22 -17.14
CA THR A 10 -0.17 -0.07 -16.22
C THR A 10 1.13 0.06 -15.44
N SER A 11 1.64 1.30 -15.31
CA SER A 11 2.92 1.58 -14.65
C SER A 11 2.82 2.69 -13.61
N TYR A 12 3.47 2.47 -12.46
CA TYR A 12 3.68 3.48 -11.44
C TYR A 12 4.92 3.19 -10.57
N ASN A 13 6.00 3.95 -10.78
CA ASN A 13 7.21 3.99 -9.91
C ASN A 13 7.91 2.64 -9.65
N LYS A 14 8.06 1.78 -10.68
CA LYS A 14 8.82 0.50 -10.59
C LYS A 14 9.79 0.32 -11.78
N PRO A 15 10.84 1.15 -11.92
CA PRO A 15 11.69 1.18 -13.12
C PRO A 15 12.33 -0.18 -13.44
N ASP A 16 12.90 -0.86 -12.44
CA ASP A 16 13.62 -2.13 -12.64
C ASP A 16 12.72 -3.27 -13.14
N TYR A 17 11.49 -3.34 -12.63
CA TYR A 17 10.54 -4.38 -13.01
C TYR A 17 9.77 -4.01 -14.27
N LEU A 18 9.50 -2.72 -14.49
CA LEU A 18 8.91 -2.23 -15.73
C LEU A 18 9.76 -2.61 -16.93
N GLN A 19 11.09 -2.47 -16.83
CA GLN A 19 12.01 -2.88 -17.89
C GLN A 19 11.81 -4.36 -18.24
N LYS A 20 11.76 -5.23 -17.22
CA LYS A 20 11.55 -6.68 -17.40
C LYS A 20 10.18 -6.98 -18.01
N ALA A 21 9.14 -6.26 -17.59
CA ALA A 21 7.78 -6.41 -18.12
C ALA A 21 7.71 -6.08 -19.61
N ILE A 22 8.24 -4.93 -20.04
CA ILE A 22 8.26 -4.52 -21.45
C ILE A 22 9.08 -5.52 -22.28
N GLU A 23 10.29 -5.87 -21.82
CA GLU A 23 11.13 -6.83 -22.54
C GLU A 23 10.47 -8.21 -22.67
N SER A 24 9.64 -8.61 -21.71
CA SER A 24 8.91 -9.88 -21.78
C SER A 24 7.84 -9.92 -22.88
N VAL A 25 7.23 -8.77 -23.17
CA VAL A 25 6.32 -8.61 -24.31
C VAL A 25 7.10 -8.64 -25.63
N MET A 26 8.23 -7.96 -25.68
CA MET A 26 9.08 -7.94 -26.89
C MET A 26 9.66 -9.31 -27.26
N LYS A 27 9.81 -10.21 -26.28
CA LYS A 27 10.33 -11.57 -26.44
C LYS A 27 9.23 -12.62 -26.69
N GLN A 28 7.97 -12.20 -26.89
CA GLN A 28 6.89 -13.14 -27.18
C GLN A 28 7.10 -13.85 -28.51
N THR A 29 6.75 -15.14 -28.58
CA THR A 29 6.82 -15.94 -29.81
C THR A 29 5.66 -15.67 -30.77
N HIS A 30 4.60 -15.01 -30.30
CA HIS A 30 3.53 -14.47 -31.13
C HIS A 30 3.87 -13.02 -31.49
N ASP A 31 4.03 -12.71 -32.78
CA ASP A 31 4.53 -11.39 -33.22
C ASP A 31 3.42 -10.33 -33.40
N LEU A 32 2.16 -10.76 -33.52
CA LEU A 32 1.01 -9.87 -33.75
C LEU A 32 0.51 -9.30 -32.41
N TRP A 33 1.17 -8.27 -31.92
CA TRP A 33 0.73 -7.54 -30.74
C TRP A 33 0.92 -6.03 -30.87
N GLU A 34 0.19 -5.31 -30.04
CA GLU A 34 0.46 -3.92 -29.67
C GLU A 34 0.48 -3.79 -28.16
N LEU A 35 1.27 -2.85 -27.65
CA LEU A 35 1.46 -2.62 -26.23
C LEU A 35 1.10 -1.17 -25.89
N PHE A 36 0.12 -0.99 -25.01
CA PHE A 36 -0.20 0.30 -24.40
C PHE A 36 0.50 0.39 -23.05
N ILE A 37 1.44 1.31 -22.91
CA ILE A 37 2.07 1.67 -21.64
C ILE A 37 1.30 2.86 -21.06
N MET A 38 0.47 2.59 -20.07
CA MET A 38 -0.36 3.55 -19.37
C MET A 38 0.32 3.93 -18.06
N ASP A 39 1.10 5.00 -18.09
CA ASP A 39 1.85 5.49 -16.93
C ASP A 39 1.02 6.44 -16.09
N ASP A 40 0.95 6.17 -14.79
CA ASP A 40 0.20 6.99 -13.86
C ASP A 40 1.03 8.16 -13.32
N HIS A 41 1.72 8.91 -14.18
CA HIS A 41 2.57 10.03 -13.77
C HIS A 41 3.70 9.58 -12.82
N SER A 42 4.53 8.65 -13.30
CA SER A 42 5.69 8.16 -12.56
C SER A 42 6.83 9.19 -12.47
N ASN A 43 7.81 8.87 -11.63
CA ASN A 43 9.05 9.61 -11.49
C ASN A 43 9.94 9.55 -12.77
N GLU A 44 11.01 10.35 -12.77
CA GLU A 44 11.95 10.46 -13.89
C GLU A 44 12.62 9.13 -14.24
N GLU A 45 12.99 8.34 -13.23
CA GLU A 45 13.65 7.04 -13.42
C GLU A 45 12.77 6.06 -14.20
N THR A 46 11.49 5.96 -13.82
CA THR A 46 10.51 5.10 -14.51
C THR A 46 10.23 5.61 -15.92
N THR A 47 10.08 6.92 -16.08
CA THR A 47 9.82 7.55 -17.39
C THR A 47 11.00 7.35 -18.35
N ALA A 48 12.24 7.43 -17.85
CA ALA A 48 13.45 7.16 -18.61
C ALA A 48 13.52 5.71 -19.11
N VAL A 49 13.04 4.74 -18.33
CA VAL A 49 12.92 3.33 -18.79
C VAL A 49 11.94 3.23 -19.95
N ILE A 50 10.75 3.84 -19.86
CA ILE A 50 9.72 3.79 -20.91
C ILE A 50 10.26 4.36 -22.22
N HIS A 51 10.93 5.52 -22.17
CA HIS A 51 11.43 6.20 -23.36
C HIS A 51 12.40 5.37 -24.20
N LYS A 52 13.12 4.42 -23.59
CA LYS A 52 14.03 3.51 -24.32
C LYS A 52 13.30 2.66 -25.36
N TYR A 53 12.01 2.38 -25.17
CA TYR A 53 11.25 1.44 -25.99
C TYR A 53 10.32 2.10 -27.02
N LEU A 54 10.13 3.42 -26.96
CA LEU A 54 9.16 4.14 -27.84
C LEU A 54 9.56 4.22 -29.32
N HIS A 55 10.72 3.69 -29.69
CA HIS A 55 11.12 3.55 -31.09
C HIS A 55 10.39 2.38 -31.79
N ASP A 56 9.92 1.37 -31.03
CA ASP A 56 9.09 0.29 -31.56
C ASP A 56 7.65 0.79 -31.79
N GLN A 57 7.21 0.78 -33.05
CA GLN A 57 5.91 1.32 -33.47
C GLN A 57 4.71 0.53 -32.91
N ARG A 58 4.94 -0.68 -32.37
CA ARG A 58 3.90 -1.47 -31.69
C ARG A 58 3.62 -0.96 -30.28
N ILE A 59 4.48 -0.08 -29.73
CA ILE A 59 4.38 0.45 -28.38
C ILE A 59 3.79 1.86 -28.41
N ARG A 60 2.69 2.05 -27.68
CA ARG A 60 2.02 3.34 -27.48
C ARG A 60 2.14 3.73 -26.02
N TYR A 61 2.50 4.98 -25.76
CA TYR A 61 2.69 5.50 -24.41
C TYR A 61 1.71 6.64 -24.10
N GLN A 62 1.11 6.58 -22.93
CA GLN A 62 0.29 7.67 -22.39
C GLN A 62 0.63 7.91 -20.91
N ASN A 63 0.93 9.16 -20.57
CA ASN A 63 1.07 9.62 -19.20
C ASN A 63 -0.26 10.23 -18.73
N SER A 64 -0.69 9.89 -17.50
CA SER A 64 -1.94 10.42 -16.94
C SER A 64 -1.85 11.88 -16.50
N PHE A 65 -0.63 12.38 -16.22
CA PHE A 65 -0.38 13.70 -15.61
C PHE A 65 -1.26 13.96 -14.38
N ILE A 66 -1.67 12.90 -13.67
CA ILE A 66 -2.58 13.00 -12.53
C ILE A 66 -1.93 13.79 -11.40
N HIS A 67 -2.67 14.75 -10.83
CA HIS A 67 -2.21 15.45 -9.66
C HIS A 67 -2.23 14.51 -8.43
N PRO A 68 -1.22 14.52 -7.54
CA PRO A 68 -1.15 13.57 -6.41
C PRO A 68 -2.40 13.56 -5.51
N ALA A 69 -3.03 14.72 -5.30
CA ALA A 69 -4.25 14.84 -4.49
C ALA A 69 -5.48 14.16 -5.12
N GLU A 70 -5.48 13.96 -6.44
CA GLU A 70 -6.59 13.35 -7.17
C GLU A 70 -6.47 11.82 -7.22
N ARG A 71 -5.32 11.27 -6.81
CA ARG A 71 -5.03 9.84 -6.96
C ARG A 71 -6.05 8.95 -6.29
N LEU A 72 -6.54 9.32 -5.11
CA LEU A 72 -7.52 8.50 -4.38
C LEU A 72 -8.93 8.56 -4.95
N ARG A 73 -9.24 9.46 -5.91
CA ARG A 73 -10.61 9.63 -6.40
C ARG A 73 -11.16 8.43 -7.16
N THR A 74 -10.29 7.68 -7.83
CA THR A 74 -10.65 6.51 -8.64
C THR A 74 -9.61 5.43 -8.52
N THR A 75 -9.99 4.17 -8.69
CA THR A 75 -9.04 3.06 -8.82
C THR A 75 -8.15 3.28 -10.05
N ARG A 76 -6.93 3.77 -9.84
CA ARG A 76 -6.12 4.38 -10.90
C ARG A 76 -5.82 3.46 -12.07
N TYR A 77 -5.40 2.22 -11.81
CA TYR A 77 -5.13 1.27 -12.90
C TYR A 77 -6.39 0.95 -13.72
N ALA A 78 -7.57 0.89 -13.10
CA ALA A 78 -8.84 0.72 -13.83
C ALA A 78 -9.15 1.94 -14.72
N THR A 79 -8.94 3.17 -14.21
CA THR A 79 -9.07 4.39 -15.02
C THR A 79 -8.10 4.39 -16.22
N LEU A 80 -6.86 3.96 -16.01
CA LEU A 80 -5.85 3.89 -17.07
C LEU A 80 -6.17 2.84 -18.12
N ILE A 81 -6.62 1.66 -17.69
CA ILE A 81 -7.06 0.60 -18.60
C ILE A 81 -8.27 1.09 -19.42
N ASN A 82 -9.26 1.72 -18.78
CA ASN A 82 -10.40 2.32 -19.45
C ASN A 82 -10.00 3.39 -20.49
N ALA A 83 -8.91 4.13 -20.26
CA ALA A 83 -8.38 5.09 -21.23
C ALA A 83 -7.72 4.42 -22.44
N ALA A 84 -7.12 3.23 -22.28
CA ALA A 84 -6.47 2.49 -23.36
C ALA A 84 -7.46 1.70 -24.24
N LEU A 85 -8.47 1.08 -23.63
CA LEU A 85 -9.38 0.13 -24.28
C LEU A 85 -10.04 0.66 -25.57
N PRO A 86 -10.49 1.94 -25.67
CA PRO A 86 -11.05 2.47 -26.92
C PRO A 86 -10.09 2.51 -28.10
N PHE A 87 -8.78 2.49 -27.85
CA PHE A 87 -7.74 2.57 -28.89
C PHE A 87 -7.13 1.21 -29.23
N ALA A 88 -7.46 0.18 -28.46
CA ALA A 88 -7.02 -1.20 -28.67
C ALA A 88 -7.75 -1.83 -29.86
N ASP A 89 -7.01 -2.27 -30.88
CA ASP A 89 -7.56 -2.79 -32.13
C ASP A 89 -7.43 -4.32 -32.27
N GLY A 90 -6.80 -4.99 -31.30
CA GLY A 90 -6.56 -6.43 -31.30
C GLY A 90 -7.85 -7.25 -31.24
N ASP A 91 -7.79 -8.47 -31.77
CA ASP A 91 -8.88 -9.45 -31.62
C ASP A 91 -9.00 -9.91 -30.15
N TYR A 92 -7.87 -9.90 -29.43
CA TYR A 92 -7.76 -10.28 -28.04
C TYR A 92 -7.18 -9.15 -27.19
N ILE A 93 -7.63 -9.07 -25.94
CA ILE A 93 -7.15 -8.12 -24.93
C ILE A 93 -6.43 -8.89 -23.84
N SER A 94 -5.28 -8.38 -23.41
CA SER A 94 -4.53 -8.91 -22.27
C SER A 94 -3.99 -7.78 -21.39
N TYR A 95 -3.75 -8.08 -20.12
CA TYR A 95 -3.38 -7.08 -19.12
C TYR A 95 -2.04 -7.41 -18.48
N LEU A 96 -1.25 -6.38 -18.20
CA LEU A 96 0.08 -6.49 -17.63
C LEU A 96 0.30 -5.38 -16.60
N THR A 97 1.07 -5.68 -15.56
CA THR A 97 1.56 -4.70 -14.58
C THR A 97 3.07 -4.59 -14.67
N ASP A 98 3.59 -3.48 -14.17
CA ASP A 98 5.02 -3.18 -14.09
C ASP A 98 5.82 -4.03 -13.09
N ASP A 99 5.22 -5.05 -12.49
CA ASP A 99 5.84 -6.06 -11.62
C ASP A 99 5.60 -7.51 -12.06
N THR A 100 5.08 -7.72 -13.27
CA THR A 100 4.85 -9.04 -13.85
C THR A 100 5.65 -9.21 -15.15
N VAL A 101 6.11 -10.44 -15.40
CA VAL A 101 6.81 -10.85 -16.61
C VAL A 101 6.02 -11.95 -17.29
N TYR A 102 5.72 -11.76 -18.58
CA TYR A 102 5.16 -12.83 -19.41
C TYR A 102 6.24 -13.87 -19.76
N HIS A 103 5.87 -15.14 -19.76
CA HIS A 103 6.72 -16.18 -20.33
C HIS A 103 6.70 -16.09 -21.86
N PRO A 104 7.78 -16.48 -22.57
CA PRO A 104 7.91 -16.24 -24.02
C PRO A 104 6.76 -16.77 -24.88
N GLU A 105 6.13 -17.86 -24.47
CA GLU A 105 5.04 -18.50 -25.22
C GLU A 105 3.64 -18.04 -24.76
N ARG A 106 3.51 -17.11 -23.81
CA ARG A 106 2.22 -16.75 -23.22
C ARG A 106 1.17 -16.40 -24.28
N LEU A 107 1.51 -15.45 -25.16
CA LEU A 107 0.57 -14.97 -26.16
C LEU A 107 0.18 -16.09 -27.14
N SER A 108 1.14 -16.86 -27.64
CA SER A 108 0.88 -17.94 -28.60
C SER A 108 0.04 -19.06 -27.97
N ARG A 109 0.31 -19.47 -26.73
CA ARG A 109 -0.51 -20.48 -26.01
C ARG A 109 -1.93 -19.99 -25.76
N MET A 110 -2.11 -18.73 -25.36
CA MET A 110 -3.44 -18.16 -25.11
C MET A 110 -4.24 -18.00 -26.42
N VAL A 111 -3.62 -17.50 -27.49
CA VAL A 111 -4.24 -17.40 -28.82
C VAL A 111 -4.61 -18.79 -29.34
N GLN A 112 -3.70 -19.77 -29.27
CA GLN A 112 -3.97 -21.13 -29.72
C GLN A 112 -5.18 -21.74 -29.01
N THR A 113 -5.36 -21.44 -27.72
CA THR A 113 -6.53 -21.90 -26.96
C THR A 113 -7.85 -21.37 -27.55
N PHE A 114 -7.90 -20.12 -28.03
CA PHE A 114 -9.08 -19.58 -28.72
C PHE A 114 -9.29 -20.17 -30.12
N LEU A 115 -8.22 -20.59 -30.80
CA LEU A 115 -8.31 -21.27 -32.09
C LEU A 115 -8.84 -22.70 -31.93
N ASP A 116 -8.36 -23.41 -30.91
CA ASP A 116 -8.78 -24.77 -30.58
C ASP A 116 -10.21 -24.81 -30.00
N LYS A 117 -10.62 -23.73 -29.34
CA LYS A 117 -11.94 -23.53 -28.72
C LYS A 117 -12.57 -22.22 -29.20
N PRO A 118 -13.08 -22.14 -30.45
CA PRO A 118 -13.63 -20.91 -31.01
C PRO A 118 -14.74 -20.26 -30.16
N GLU A 119 -15.50 -21.06 -29.42
CA GLU A 119 -16.55 -20.63 -28.49
C GLU A 119 -16.02 -19.89 -27.26
N ALA A 120 -14.77 -20.11 -26.87
CA ALA A 120 -14.17 -19.48 -25.70
C ALA A 120 -14.15 -17.95 -25.85
N GLN A 121 -14.52 -17.25 -24.78
CA GLN A 121 -14.53 -15.78 -24.73
C GLN A 121 -13.46 -15.23 -23.79
N ALA A 122 -13.06 -15.98 -22.77
CA ALA A 122 -12.00 -15.64 -21.83
C ALA A 122 -11.19 -16.90 -21.46
N VAL A 123 -9.88 -16.74 -21.36
CA VAL A 123 -8.94 -17.78 -20.93
C VAL A 123 -8.07 -17.25 -19.80
N TYR A 124 -7.56 -18.14 -18.95
CA TYR A 124 -6.61 -17.78 -17.91
C TYR A 124 -5.55 -18.85 -17.67
N SER A 125 -4.36 -18.44 -17.24
CA SER A 125 -3.22 -19.33 -17.02
C SER A 125 -2.86 -19.54 -15.56
N LYS A 126 -1.99 -20.53 -15.30
CA LYS A 126 -1.28 -20.58 -14.02
C LYS A 126 -0.34 -19.39 -13.91
N GLN A 127 -0.18 -18.90 -12.69
CA GLN A 127 0.75 -17.83 -12.36
C GLN A 127 1.78 -18.33 -11.34
N LYS A 128 3.04 -17.94 -11.53
CA LYS A 128 4.07 -18.03 -10.49
C LYS A 128 4.15 -16.69 -9.75
N VAL A 129 4.05 -16.71 -8.43
CA VAL A 129 4.25 -15.52 -7.59
C VAL A 129 5.55 -15.69 -6.80
N VAL A 130 6.50 -14.78 -7.01
CA VAL A 130 7.83 -14.79 -6.41
C VAL A 130 7.95 -13.65 -5.42
N HIS A 131 8.26 -13.98 -4.16
CA HIS A 131 8.57 -12.99 -3.14
C HIS A 131 10.08 -12.77 -3.10
N VAL A 132 10.49 -11.52 -3.16
CA VAL A 132 11.90 -11.13 -3.16
C VAL A 132 12.24 -10.21 -1.98
N ASN A 133 13.52 -10.19 -1.58
CA ASN A 133 14.03 -9.24 -0.61
C ASN A 133 14.40 -7.90 -1.27
N GLU A 134 14.94 -6.96 -0.48
CA GLU A 134 15.39 -5.63 -0.95
C GLU A 134 16.51 -5.71 -2.01
N ARG A 135 17.22 -6.85 -2.12
CA ARG A 135 18.26 -7.08 -3.13
C ARG A 135 17.73 -7.76 -4.39
N GLY A 136 16.42 -8.03 -4.45
CA GLY A 136 15.79 -8.77 -5.55
C GLY A 136 16.04 -10.28 -5.51
N GLU A 137 16.59 -10.82 -4.41
CA GLU A 137 16.82 -12.25 -4.23
C GLU A 137 15.51 -12.94 -3.82
N GLU A 138 15.22 -14.10 -4.41
CA GLU A 138 14.02 -14.89 -4.09
C GLU A 138 14.07 -15.41 -2.64
N ILE A 139 13.03 -15.08 -1.86
CA ILE A 139 12.82 -15.59 -0.49
C ILE A 139 11.91 -16.82 -0.54
N SER A 140 10.85 -16.76 -1.34
CA SER A 140 9.85 -17.81 -1.48
C SER A 140 9.03 -17.62 -2.76
N HIS A 141 8.30 -18.65 -3.16
CA HIS A 141 7.32 -18.56 -4.23
C HIS A 141 6.12 -19.48 -3.99
N PHE A 142 5.03 -19.21 -4.69
CA PHE A 142 3.89 -20.12 -4.81
C PHE A 142 3.27 -20.03 -6.21
N TYR A 143 2.34 -20.93 -6.52
CA TYR A 143 1.62 -20.95 -7.78
C TYR A 143 0.13 -20.73 -7.55
N ARG A 144 -0.49 -19.86 -8.36
CA ARG A 144 -1.95 -19.84 -8.53
C ARG A 144 -2.30 -20.81 -9.66
N ASN A 145 -3.19 -21.75 -9.37
CA ASN A 145 -3.51 -22.82 -10.30
C ASN A 145 -4.64 -22.42 -11.26
N ALA A 146 -4.60 -22.98 -12.48
CA ALA A 146 -5.62 -22.86 -13.51
C ALA A 146 -6.01 -24.26 -13.97
N ASN A 147 -6.91 -24.89 -13.21
CA ASN A 147 -7.23 -26.32 -13.35
C ASN A 147 -8.71 -26.58 -13.65
N ALA A 148 -9.55 -25.55 -13.67
CA ALA A 148 -11.00 -25.70 -13.81
C ALA A 148 -11.59 -24.55 -14.63
N VAL A 149 -12.73 -24.80 -15.27
CA VAL A 149 -13.54 -23.73 -15.86
C VAL A 149 -14.15 -22.90 -14.71
N LEU A 150 -14.06 -21.58 -14.77
CA LEU A 150 -14.54 -20.69 -13.72
C LEU A 150 -15.71 -19.82 -14.18
N ASP A 151 -16.88 -20.07 -13.60
CA ASP A 151 -18.04 -19.16 -13.63
C ASP A 151 -17.94 -18.03 -12.58
N GLN A 152 -16.94 -18.10 -11.69
CA GLN A 152 -16.64 -17.09 -10.67
C GLN A 152 -15.12 -16.89 -10.53
N ALA A 153 -14.52 -16.13 -11.43
CA ALA A 153 -13.09 -15.84 -11.45
C ALA A 153 -12.65 -14.74 -10.45
N ALA A 154 -13.60 -13.93 -9.96
CA ALA A 154 -13.34 -12.90 -8.97
C ALA A 154 -12.60 -13.47 -7.73
N PHE A 155 -11.54 -12.80 -7.28
CA PHE A 155 -10.67 -13.22 -6.17
C PHE A 155 -9.91 -14.55 -6.35
N GLN A 156 -10.08 -15.25 -7.49
CA GLN A 156 -9.38 -16.50 -7.80
C GLN A 156 -8.28 -16.30 -8.84
N VAL A 157 -8.53 -15.44 -9.82
CA VAL A 157 -7.65 -15.20 -10.97
C VAL A 157 -6.98 -13.83 -10.83
N ASP A 158 -5.66 -13.81 -11.00
CA ASP A 158 -4.87 -12.58 -10.94
C ASP A 158 -5.03 -11.73 -12.21
N HIS A 159 -4.84 -10.42 -12.05
CA HIS A 159 -4.87 -9.40 -13.10
C HIS A 159 -4.13 -9.80 -14.38
N CYS A 160 -2.90 -10.31 -14.26
CA CYS A 160 -1.99 -10.50 -15.40
C CYS A 160 -2.15 -11.86 -16.10
N SER A 161 -2.98 -12.75 -15.58
CA SER A 161 -3.09 -14.14 -16.04
C SER A 161 -4.24 -14.36 -17.02
N VAL A 162 -4.82 -13.31 -17.58
CA VAL A 162 -6.04 -13.38 -18.40
C VAL A 162 -5.82 -12.86 -19.81
N MET A 163 -6.50 -13.51 -20.76
CA MET A 163 -6.75 -12.97 -22.10
C MET A 163 -8.23 -13.18 -22.44
N HIS A 164 -8.87 -12.20 -23.08
CA HIS A 164 -10.26 -12.33 -23.52
C HIS A 164 -10.49 -11.72 -24.90
N ARG A 165 -11.58 -12.13 -25.56
CA ARG A 165 -11.98 -11.53 -26.85
C ARG A 165 -12.35 -10.07 -26.66
N ARG A 166 -11.90 -9.20 -27.57
CA ARG A 166 -12.25 -7.77 -27.55
C ARG A 166 -13.75 -7.54 -27.64
N SER A 167 -14.48 -8.40 -28.35
CA SER A 167 -15.95 -8.33 -28.48
C SER A 167 -16.72 -8.37 -27.16
N LEU A 168 -16.13 -8.86 -26.06
CA LEU A 168 -16.75 -8.77 -24.75
C LEU A 168 -16.86 -7.33 -24.23
N LEU A 169 -15.95 -6.43 -24.64
CA LEU A 169 -15.93 -5.05 -24.17
C LEU A 169 -17.21 -4.30 -24.52
N ASP A 170 -17.75 -4.50 -25.73
CA ASP A 170 -19.01 -3.86 -26.16
C ASP A 170 -20.19 -4.30 -25.29
N ARG A 171 -20.24 -5.60 -24.95
CA ARG A 171 -21.28 -6.18 -24.07
C ARG A 171 -21.18 -5.65 -22.65
N ILE A 172 -19.95 -5.53 -22.13
CA ILE A 172 -19.66 -4.98 -20.80
C ILE A 172 -20.05 -3.50 -20.75
N GLN A 173 -19.59 -2.71 -21.73
CA GLN A 173 -19.88 -1.27 -21.82
C GLN A 173 -21.40 -1.03 -21.89
N HIS A 174 -22.12 -1.82 -22.70
CA HIS A 174 -23.58 -1.71 -22.81
C HIS A 174 -24.30 -2.03 -21.49
N LYS A 175 -23.85 -3.06 -20.75
CA LYS A 175 -24.51 -3.47 -19.49
C LYS A 175 -24.18 -2.58 -18.30
N TYR A 176 -22.93 -2.12 -18.18
CA TYR A 176 -22.42 -1.45 -16.98
C TYR A 176 -22.12 0.04 -17.17
N GLY A 177 -22.11 0.55 -18.39
CA GLY A 177 -21.77 1.94 -18.70
C GLY A 177 -20.26 2.26 -18.65
N SER A 178 -19.42 1.30 -18.25
CA SER A 178 -17.96 1.36 -18.29
C SER A 178 -17.38 -0.04 -18.53
N TYR A 179 -16.11 -0.15 -18.94
CA TYR A 179 -15.42 -1.45 -19.00
C TYR A 179 -15.04 -1.91 -17.59
N TRP A 180 -13.97 -1.34 -17.04
CA TRP A 180 -13.53 -1.54 -15.66
C TRP A 180 -14.29 -0.62 -14.71
N ASP A 181 -14.53 -1.12 -13.50
CA ASP A 181 -15.07 -0.33 -12.40
C ASP A 181 -13.91 0.44 -11.73
N ASP A 182 -13.91 1.76 -11.84
CA ASP A 182 -12.88 2.60 -11.25
C ASP A 182 -13.33 3.33 -9.98
N ASP A 183 -14.39 2.87 -9.32
CA ASP A 183 -14.79 3.36 -8.00
C ASP A 183 -13.65 3.13 -6.98
N MET A 184 -13.32 4.15 -6.18
CA MET A 184 -12.27 4.08 -5.16
C MET A 184 -12.47 2.95 -4.14
N LYS A 185 -13.71 2.51 -3.91
CA LYS A 185 -14.00 1.40 -2.98
C LYS A 185 -13.42 0.06 -3.47
N HIS A 186 -13.15 -0.05 -4.76
CA HIS A 186 -12.61 -1.25 -5.40
C HIS A 186 -11.10 -1.18 -5.61
N TRP A 187 -10.40 -0.18 -5.03
CA TRP A 187 -8.99 0.07 -5.28
C TRP A 187 -8.10 -1.17 -5.19
N ASN A 188 -8.31 -2.00 -4.18
CA ASN A 188 -7.49 -3.17 -3.90
C ASN A 188 -7.91 -4.45 -4.66
N HIS A 189 -8.99 -4.42 -5.45
CA HIS A 189 -9.57 -5.62 -6.09
C HIS A 189 -10.37 -5.32 -7.38
N GLY A 190 -10.01 -4.26 -8.10
CA GLY A 190 -10.71 -3.82 -9.32
C GLY A 190 -10.66 -4.86 -10.44
N ASP A 191 -9.62 -5.69 -10.49
CA ASP A 191 -9.52 -6.87 -11.34
C ASP A 191 -10.65 -7.86 -11.06
N SER A 192 -10.90 -8.18 -9.80
CA SER A 192 -11.96 -9.09 -9.38
C SER A 192 -13.34 -8.57 -9.75
N ILE A 193 -13.57 -7.25 -9.67
CA ILE A 193 -14.82 -6.64 -10.13
C ILE A 193 -14.96 -6.79 -11.66
N PHE A 194 -13.90 -6.55 -12.42
CA PHE A 194 -13.93 -6.73 -13.86
C PHE A 194 -14.12 -8.20 -14.28
N TRP A 195 -13.49 -9.15 -13.58
CA TRP A 195 -13.72 -10.59 -13.78
C TRP A 195 -15.17 -10.98 -13.53
N ALA A 196 -15.79 -10.46 -12.46
CA ALA A 196 -17.22 -10.65 -12.23
C ALA A 196 -18.07 -10.09 -13.39
N ARG A 197 -17.69 -8.95 -13.99
CA ARG A 197 -18.36 -8.41 -15.18
C ARG A 197 -18.21 -9.33 -16.39
N ILE A 198 -17.05 -9.94 -16.62
CA ILE A 198 -16.84 -10.94 -17.69
C ILE A 198 -17.67 -12.21 -17.43
N ASN A 199 -17.70 -12.72 -16.19
CA ASN A 199 -18.45 -13.93 -15.86
C ASN A 199 -19.97 -13.82 -16.06
N ASN A 200 -20.51 -12.61 -16.13
CA ASN A 200 -21.90 -12.41 -16.55
C ASN A 200 -22.17 -12.78 -18.03
N PHE A 201 -21.12 -12.99 -18.81
CA PHE A 201 -21.21 -13.21 -20.25
C PHE A 201 -20.53 -14.49 -20.73
N ALA A 202 -19.50 -14.97 -20.01
CA ALA A 202 -18.77 -16.19 -20.34
C ALA A 202 -17.94 -16.71 -19.15
N PRO A 203 -17.73 -18.04 -19.06
CA PRO A 203 -16.76 -18.61 -18.14
C PRO A 203 -15.31 -18.34 -18.57
N PHE A 204 -14.38 -18.50 -17.64
CA PHE A 204 -12.94 -18.47 -17.91
C PHE A 204 -12.45 -19.91 -18.12
N LEU A 205 -11.85 -20.18 -19.28
CA LEU A 205 -11.28 -21.47 -19.62
C LEU A 205 -9.81 -21.56 -19.12
N PRO A 206 -9.42 -22.62 -18.39
CA PRO A 206 -8.07 -22.73 -17.83
C PRO A 206 -7.04 -23.15 -18.89
N ILE A 207 -5.84 -22.61 -18.76
CA ILE A 207 -4.62 -23.06 -19.40
C ILE A 207 -3.67 -23.51 -18.29
N ASN A 208 -3.44 -24.82 -18.20
CA ASN A 208 -2.72 -25.46 -17.10
C ASN A 208 -1.18 -25.33 -17.22
N GLU A 209 -0.72 -24.15 -17.60
CA GLU A 209 0.69 -23.80 -17.83
C GLU A 209 1.01 -22.49 -17.13
N VAL A 210 2.24 -22.36 -16.62
CA VAL A 210 2.70 -21.12 -16.01
C VAL A 210 3.10 -20.16 -17.12
N LEU A 211 2.26 -19.17 -17.39
CA LEU A 211 2.48 -18.23 -18.49
C LEU A 211 2.87 -16.82 -18.04
N ASP A 212 2.80 -16.53 -16.74
CA ASP A 212 3.27 -15.27 -16.16
C ASP A 212 3.93 -15.48 -14.79
N THR A 213 4.91 -14.61 -14.49
CA THR A 213 5.59 -14.55 -13.18
C THR A 213 5.47 -13.15 -12.61
N THR A 214 4.88 -13.03 -11.42
CA THR A 214 4.72 -11.77 -10.71
C THR A 214 5.70 -11.69 -9.54
N TYR A 215 6.39 -10.56 -9.40
CA TYR A 215 7.35 -10.30 -8.34
C TYR A 215 6.73 -9.44 -7.23
N LYS A 216 6.83 -9.89 -5.98
CA LYS A 216 6.42 -9.17 -4.79
C LYS A 216 7.64 -8.70 -4.02
N THR A 217 7.89 -7.40 -4.05
CA THR A 217 8.98 -6.72 -3.34
C THR A 217 8.50 -6.26 -1.95
N PRO A 218 9.41 -5.89 -1.04
CA PRO A 218 9.04 -5.27 0.23
C PRO A 218 8.17 -4.01 0.05
N ASP A 219 8.37 -3.26 -1.03
CA ASP A 219 7.63 -2.05 -1.36
C ASP A 219 6.36 -2.31 -2.19
N SER A 220 6.06 -3.55 -2.57
CA SER A 220 4.81 -3.89 -3.24
C SER A 220 3.61 -3.40 -2.42
N PHE A 221 2.61 -2.85 -3.11
CA PHE A 221 1.42 -2.28 -2.48
C PHE A 221 0.82 -3.23 -1.42
N GLN A 222 0.66 -4.52 -1.73
CA GLN A 222 0.06 -5.48 -0.80
C GLN A 222 0.84 -5.56 0.52
N ASN A 223 2.17 -5.46 0.47
CA ASN A 223 3.04 -5.51 1.66
C ASN A 223 3.01 -4.18 2.43
N ALA A 224 3.13 -3.05 1.74
CA ALA A 224 3.03 -1.72 2.32
C ALA A 224 1.63 -1.45 2.92
N TYR A 225 0.58 -1.98 2.31
CA TYR A 225 -0.81 -1.83 2.73
C TYR A 225 -1.22 -2.76 3.87
N ARG A 226 -0.61 -3.95 3.96
CA ARG A 226 -0.97 -4.97 4.96
C ARG A 226 -0.96 -4.38 6.37
N PHE A 227 -2.03 -4.60 7.13
CA PHE A 227 -2.20 -4.14 8.51
C PHE A 227 -2.22 -2.61 8.69
N LEU A 228 -2.46 -1.83 7.63
CA LEU A 228 -2.75 -0.41 7.79
C LEU A 228 -4.20 -0.20 8.27
N PRO A 229 -4.41 0.67 9.28
CA PRO A 229 -5.74 1.17 9.62
C PRO A 229 -6.24 2.19 8.59
N ALA A 230 -7.54 2.50 8.65
CA ALA A 230 -8.16 3.51 7.77
C ALA A 230 -7.48 4.88 7.92
N ASP A 231 -7.25 5.29 9.18
CA ASP A 231 -6.47 6.47 9.53
C ASP A 231 -5.10 6.03 10.06
N LEU A 232 -4.02 6.48 9.42
CA LEU A 232 -2.66 6.27 9.93
C LEU A 232 -2.49 6.89 11.32
N VAL A 233 -1.64 6.26 12.12
CA VAL A 233 -1.47 6.64 13.53
C VAL A 233 -0.60 7.89 13.65
N ASP A 234 -1.12 8.98 14.24
CA ASP A 234 -0.34 10.22 14.49
C ASP A 234 0.92 9.96 15.32
N GLY A 235 1.98 10.69 15.00
CA GLY A 235 3.32 10.55 15.55
C GLY A 235 4.14 9.44 14.92
N SER A 236 3.65 8.84 13.83
CA SER A 236 4.39 7.83 13.08
C SER A 236 5.30 8.48 12.04
N PHE A 237 6.47 7.87 11.86
CA PHE A 237 7.30 8.12 10.70
C PHE A 237 6.85 7.18 9.59
N VAL A 238 6.59 7.73 8.41
CA VAL A 238 6.08 7.00 7.26
C VAL A 238 6.88 7.33 6.02
N LYS A 239 6.98 6.40 5.08
CA LYS A 239 7.60 6.62 3.77
C LYS A 239 6.74 6.06 2.65
N GLY A 240 6.72 6.79 1.53
CA GLY A 240 6.06 6.39 0.29
C GLY A 240 7.03 5.76 -0.70
N SER A 241 6.64 5.73 -1.97
CA SER A 241 7.48 5.25 -3.07
C SER A 241 8.64 6.20 -3.38
N ASP A 242 8.50 7.49 -3.05
CA ASP A 242 9.54 8.52 -3.19
C ASP A 242 10.72 8.36 -2.20
N GLN A 243 10.65 7.38 -1.29
CA GLN A 243 11.61 7.09 -0.22
C GLN A 243 11.84 8.23 0.77
N ASN A 244 11.13 9.36 0.66
CA ASN A 244 11.20 10.43 1.63
C ASN A 244 10.48 10.01 2.90
N VAL A 245 11.04 10.40 4.05
CA VAL A 245 10.42 10.14 5.36
C VAL A 245 9.60 11.35 5.80
N TYR A 246 8.36 11.07 6.19
CA TYR A 246 7.43 12.05 6.70
C TYR A 246 7.01 11.71 8.13
N PHE A 247 6.85 12.72 8.97
CA PHE A 247 6.26 12.62 10.30
C PHE A 247 4.79 13.02 10.23
N LEU A 248 3.90 12.13 10.70
CA LEU A 248 2.47 12.39 10.75
C LEU A 248 2.11 13.14 12.03
N ASP A 249 1.42 14.25 11.89
CA ASP A 249 0.92 15.05 13.01
C ASP A 249 -0.42 15.70 12.63
N GLN A 250 -1.50 15.29 13.29
CA GLN A 250 -2.84 15.88 13.15
C GLN A 250 -3.31 16.04 11.69
N GLY A 251 -3.19 14.97 10.89
CA GLY A 251 -3.63 14.99 9.49
C GLY A 251 -2.65 15.67 8.51
N VAL A 252 -1.47 16.07 8.98
CA VAL A 252 -0.40 16.65 8.18
C VAL A 252 0.81 15.71 8.13
N ARG A 253 1.40 15.55 6.94
CA ARG A 253 2.68 14.85 6.77
C ARG A 253 3.80 15.87 6.63
N HIS A 254 4.69 15.91 7.60
CA HIS A 254 5.81 16.84 7.65
C HIS A 254 7.07 16.15 7.14
N PRO A 255 7.75 16.68 6.11
CA PRO A 255 9.05 16.15 5.71
C PRO A 255 10.03 16.20 6.90
N VAL A 256 10.81 15.15 7.08
CA VAL A 256 11.73 15.04 8.21
C VAL A 256 13.16 15.27 7.75
N GLY A 257 13.84 16.22 8.38
CA GLY A 257 15.25 16.48 8.11
C GLY A 257 16.18 15.40 8.70
N GLU A 258 17.37 15.27 8.11
CA GLU A 258 18.37 14.25 8.48
C GLU A 258 18.76 14.25 9.97
N ARG A 259 18.67 15.40 10.64
CA ARG A 259 18.91 15.55 12.08
C ARG A 259 18.13 14.52 12.92
N TRP A 260 16.94 14.14 12.47
CA TRP A 260 16.06 13.24 13.20
C TRP A 260 16.18 11.77 12.75
N SER A 261 17.09 11.45 11.81
CA SER A 261 17.26 10.11 11.20
C SER A 261 17.38 8.98 12.20
N SER A 262 18.13 9.18 13.28
CA SER A 262 18.28 8.21 14.36
C SER A 262 16.97 7.80 15.05
N LEU A 263 15.94 8.65 15.02
CA LEU A 263 14.62 8.35 15.57
C LEU A 263 13.80 7.44 14.66
N TYR A 264 14.00 7.51 13.35
CA TYR A 264 13.07 6.94 12.38
C TYR A 264 13.66 5.84 11.50
N LEU A 265 14.99 5.71 11.36
CA LEU A 265 15.61 4.72 10.48
C LEU A 265 15.08 3.28 10.70
N ASN A 266 14.81 2.89 11.95
CA ASN A 266 14.26 1.57 12.30
C ASN A 266 12.80 1.61 12.79
N ARG A 267 12.10 2.73 12.56
CA ARG A 267 10.71 2.96 13.01
C ARG A 267 9.81 3.53 11.91
N THR A 268 10.33 3.63 10.68
CA THR A 268 9.57 4.15 9.55
C THR A 268 8.66 3.06 9.00
N VAL A 269 7.38 3.40 8.84
CA VAL A 269 6.37 2.50 8.27
C VAL A 269 6.24 2.80 6.79
N ALA A 270 6.48 1.79 5.94
CA ALA A 270 6.15 1.90 4.52
C ALA A 270 4.63 1.99 4.34
N VAL A 271 4.19 2.99 3.58
CA VAL A 271 2.78 3.29 3.33
C VAL A 271 2.61 3.52 1.82
N PRO A 272 1.58 2.94 1.18
CA PRO A 272 1.32 3.24 -0.22
C PRO A 272 1.07 4.73 -0.45
N ASP A 273 1.59 5.24 -1.54
CA ASP A 273 1.46 6.65 -1.94
C ASP A 273 0.03 7.19 -1.90
N PRO A 274 -1.01 6.50 -2.40
CA PRO A 274 -2.39 6.96 -2.27
C PRO A 274 -2.80 7.22 -0.81
N TYR A 275 -2.43 6.33 0.11
CA TYR A 275 -2.68 6.50 1.55
C TYR A 275 -1.88 7.64 2.15
N LEU A 276 -0.66 7.85 1.68
CA LEU A 276 0.16 8.96 2.16
C LEU A 276 -0.35 10.31 1.62
N PHE A 277 -0.93 10.35 0.42
CA PHE A 277 -1.43 11.58 -0.22
C PHE A 277 -2.73 12.13 0.39
N GLN A 278 -3.44 11.36 1.22
CA GLN A 278 -4.59 11.88 1.98
C GLN A 278 -4.18 12.92 3.04
N TYR A 279 -2.90 12.91 3.44
CA TYR A 279 -2.34 13.84 4.40
C TYR A 279 -1.75 15.05 3.69
N ARG A 280 -2.12 16.26 4.14
CA ARG A 280 -1.58 17.50 3.58
C ARG A 280 -0.08 17.58 3.84
N ILE A 281 0.69 18.04 2.86
CA ILE A 281 2.11 18.28 3.07
C ILE A 281 2.32 19.52 3.94
N GLY A 282 3.07 19.35 5.03
CA GLY A 282 3.44 20.42 5.95
C GLY A 282 4.86 20.92 5.72
N ARG A 283 5.26 21.92 6.51
CA ARG A 283 6.66 22.36 6.60
C ARG A 283 7.53 21.35 7.34
N ILE A 284 8.85 21.43 7.18
CA ILE A 284 9.78 20.69 8.04
C ILE A 284 9.60 21.16 9.49
N LEU A 285 9.45 20.22 10.42
CA LEU A 285 9.35 20.53 11.84
C LEU A 285 10.74 20.65 12.45
N ASN A 286 10.95 21.70 13.23
CA ASN A 286 12.17 21.86 14.03
C ASN A 286 12.29 20.71 15.02
N ILE A 287 11.24 20.41 15.79
CA ILE A 287 11.21 19.34 16.79
C ILE A 287 9.88 18.58 16.64
N PRO A 288 9.90 17.31 16.22
CA PRO A 288 8.68 16.50 16.11
C PRO A 288 7.96 16.31 17.45
N ASN A 289 6.66 16.01 17.41
CA ASN A 289 5.94 15.54 18.58
C ASN A 289 6.32 14.09 18.93
N TYR A 290 6.01 13.69 20.16
CA TYR A 290 6.15 12.35 20.72
C TYR A 290 7.58 11.83 20.91
N ILE A 291 8.58 12.72 20.98
CA ILE A 291 9.99 12.36 21.18
C ILE A 291 10.48 12.78 22.57
N LEU A 292 11.57 12.14 23.01
CA LEU A 292 12.28 12.48 24.24
C LEU A 292 13.46 13.39 23.93
N VAL A 293 13.57 14.49 24.67
CA VAL A 293 14.68 15.43 24.52
C VAL A 293 15.28 15.82 25.87
N LYS A 294 16.53 16.27 25.85
CA LYS A 294 17.24 16.92 26.97
C LYS A 294 18.17 18.01 26.45
N GLU A 295 18.56 18.92 27.33
CA GLU A 295 19.73 19.79 27.14
C GLU A 295 21.00 19.02 27.51
N ALA A 296 22.14 19.33 26.87
CA ALA A 296 23.39 18.58 27.02
C ALA A 296 23.83 18.46 28.49
N ASP A 297 23.83 19.58 29.19
CA ASP A 297 24.35 19.73 30.56
C ASP A 297 23.25 19.80 31.62
N HIS A 298 22.01 19.40 31.28
CA HIS A 298 20.88 19.45 32.20
C HIS A 298 20.26 18.05 32.43
N PRO A 299 20.01 17.64 33.68
CA PRO A 299 19.53 16.29 33.99
C PRO A 299 18.05 16.06 33.66
N ALA A 300 17.27 17.14 33.46
CA ALA A 300 15.84 17.02 33.16
C ALA A 300 15.59 16.48 31.75
N ILE A 301 14.64 15.54 31.67
CA ILE A 301 14.18 14.94 30.42
C ILE A 301 12.77 15.46 30.15
N PHE A 302 12.53 15.82 28.90
CA PHE A 302 11.24 16.33 28.45
C PHE A 302 10.67 15.42 27.37
N TYR A 303 9.36 15.25 27.41
CA TYR A 303 8.60 14.63 26.33
C TYR A 303 7.92 15.74 25.53
N ILE A 304 8.10 15.74 24.21
CA ILE A 304 7.47 16.75 23.35
C ILE A 304 6.10 16.24 22.94
N GLU A 305 5.06 17.04 23.15
CA GLU A 305 3.69 16.68 22.79
C GLU A 305 2.85 17.94 22.59
N ALA A 306 2.07 17.97 21.50
CA ALA A 306 1.28 19.13 21.09
C ALA A 306 2.09 20.45 21.09
N GLY A 307 3.35 20.38 20.64
CA GLY A 307 4.27 21.53 20.60
C GLY A 307 4.74 22.04 21.97
N LYS A 308 4.47 21.31 23.05
CA LYS A 308 4.88 21.65 24.42
C LYS A 308 5.94 20.68 24.92
N LYS A 309 6.85 21.16 25.77
CA LYS A 309 7.77 20.29 26.52
C LYS A 309 7.13 19.88 27.85
N ARG A 310 6.97 18.58 28.06
CA ARG A 310 6.40 18.00 29.28
C ARG A 310 7.51 17.37 30.10
N ARG A 311 7.85 17.95 31.25
CA ARG A 311 8.90 17.42 32.13
C ARG A 311 8.51 16.04 32.67
N ILE A 312 9.41 15.06 32.55
CA ILE A 312 9.25 13.75 33.19
C ILE A 312 9.74 13.85 34.63
N VAL A 313 8.86 13.54 35.59
CA VAL A 313 9.13 13.72 37.02
C VAL A 313 9.31 12.35 37.69
N GLY A 314 10.56 12.07 38.07
CA GLY A 314 10.94 10.87 38.79
C GLY A 314 11.22 9.67 37.89
N GLN A 315 12.11 8.79 38.37
CA GLN A 315 12.50 7.57 37.65
C GLN A 315 11.34 6.58 37.48
N TYR A 316 10.40 6.55 38.44
CA TYR A 316 9.25 5.66 38.37
C TYR A 316 8.34 5.98 37.18
N ALA A 317 8.05 7.26 36.93
CA ALA A 317 7.29 7.66 35.75
C ALA A 317 8.03 7.30 34.45
N PHE A 318 9.35 7.50 34.41
CA PHE A 318 10.18 7.12 33.27
C PHE A 318 10.06 5.63 32.94
N GLN A 319 10.13 4.76 33.96
CA GLN A 319 10.04 3.32 33.81
C GLN A 319 8.61 2.84 33.51
N PHE A 320 7.62 3.37 34.22
CA PHE A 320 6.21 2.98 34.07
C PHE A 320 5.72 3.18 32.64
N TYR A 321 6.00 4.36 32.06
CA TYR A 321 5.61 4.69 30.68
C TYR A 321 6.58 4.14 29.60
N GLN A 322 7.41 3.16 29.98
CA GLN A 322 8.30 2.41 29.08
C GLN A 322 9.25 3.29 28.25
N PHE A 323 9.65 4.45 28.78
CA PHE A 323 10.63 5.30 28.12
C PHE A 323 12.01 4.64 28.10
N LYS A 324 12.78 4.85 27.03
CA LYS A 324 14.11 4.26 26.84
C LYS A 324 15.16 5.34 26.78
N ARG A 325 16.27 5.15 27.50
CA ARG A 325 17.38 6.13 27.53
C ARG A 325 18.00 6.35 26.15
N LYS A 326 18.10 5.30 25.33
CA LYS A 326 18.59 5.37 23.94
C LYS A 326 17.71 6.21 22.99
N ASP A 327 16.49 6.54 23.39
CA ASP A 327 15.56 7.34 22.59
C ASP A 327 15.63 8.83 22.97
N ILE A 328 16.45 9.20 23.96
CA ILE A 328 16.62 10.60 24.38
C ILE A 328 17.60 11.28 23.44
N LEU A 329 17.15 12.36 22.81
CA LEU A 329 18.01 13.22 22.00
C LEU A 329 18.48 14.44 22.78
N THR A 330 19.69 14.88 22.49
CA THR A 330 20.20 16.17 22.97
C THR A 330 19.82 17.25 21.98
N ILE A 331 19.24 18.35 22.46
CA ILE A 331 18.92 19.53 21.65
C ILE A 331 19.54 20.79 22.28
N GLU A 332 19.61 21.86 21.49
CA GLU A 332 20.17 23.13 21.97
C GLU A 332 19.27 23.76 23.04
N LYS A 333 19.89 24.51 23.95
CA LYS A 333 19.20 25.15 25.07
C LYS A 333 18.13 26.12 24.60
N GLU A 334 18.43 26.90 23.56
CA GLU A 334 17.54 27.92 23.00
C GLU A 334 16.31 27.27 22.37
N GLU A 335 16.48 26.13 21.70
CA GLU A 335 15.37 25.36 21.12
C GLU A 335 14.45 24.80 22.21
N LEU A 336 15.03 24.24 23.27
CA LEU A 336 14.25 23.75 24.41
C LEU A 336 13.54 24.89 25.15
N LYS A 337 14.17 26.07 25.27
CA LYS A 337 13.55 27.26 25.89
C LYS A 337 12.39 27.81 25.06
N ALA A 338 12.47 27.75 23.73
CA ALA A 338 11.42 28.22 22.83
C ALA A 338 10.12 27.40 22.94
N LEU A 339 10.19 26.15 23.41
CA LEU A 339 9.02 25.31 23.61
C LEU A 339 8.26 25.70 24.90
N PRO A 340 6.94 25.97 24.81
CA PRO A 340 6.11 26.24 25.98
C PRO A 340 6.03 25.03 26.92
N GLU A 341 5.86 25.30 28.22
CA GLU A 341 5.70 24.27 29.24
C GLU A 341 4.35 23.55 29.10
N GLY A 342 4.39 22.22 29.15
CA GLY A 342 3.22 21.35 29.24
C GLY A 342 3.08 20.72 30.62
N LEU A 343 1.93 20.09 30.88
CA LEU A 343 1.70 19.40 32.14
C LEU A 343 2.76 18.30 32.35
N PRO A 344 3.40 18.25 33.54
CA PRO A 344 4.47 17.30 33.81
C PRO A 344 3.94 15.87 33.78
N ILE A 345 4.77 14.95 33.29
CA ILE A 345 4.47 13.51 33.29
C ILE A 345 4.92 12.94 34.63
N LYS A 346 3.94 12.55 35.44
CA LYS A 346 4.10 11.97 36.77
C LYS A 346 3.39 10.62 36.83
N ARG A 347 3.81 9.79 37.78
CA ARG A 347 3.08 8.58 38.15
C ARG A 347 3.31 8.31 39.64
N GLU A 348 2.22 8.23 40.39
CA GLU A 348 2.23 7.74 41.77
C GLU A 348 2.22 6.21 41.80
N ARG A 349 2.64 5.57 42.89
CA ARG A 349 2.67 4.08 42.96
C ARG A 349 1.27 3.46 42.98
N SER A 350 0.30 4.16 43.56
CA SER A 350 -1.12 3.80 43.60
C SER A 350 -1.95 4.86 42.85
N GLY A 351 -3.25 4.61 42.67
CA GLY A 351 -4.17 5.62 42.11
C GLY A 351 -4.36 5.60 40.59
N LEU A 352 -5.07 6.62 40.10
CA LEU A 352 -5.44 6.82 38.70
C LEU A 352 -4.25 7.32 37.87
N ILE A 353 -4.35 7.16 36.54
CA ILE A 353 -3.38 7.70 35.59
C ILE A 353 -3.87 9.06 35.11
N GLU A 354 -3.41 10.17 35.66
CA GLU A 354 -4.05 11.47 35.37
C GLU A 354 -3.57 12.14 34.07
N ASN A 355 -2.27 12.10 33.79
CA ASN A 355 -1.67 12.83 32.66
C ASN A 355 -0.66 11.97 31.89
N PRO A 356 -1.09 10.82 31.31
CA PRO A 356 -0.18 9.97 30.56
C PRO A 356 0.41 10.71 29.35
N PRO A 357 1.64 10.35 28.92
CA PRO A 357 2.18 10.81 27.65
C PRO A 357 1.40 10.17 26.49
N GLY A 358 1.13 10.95 25.44
CA GLY A 358 0.52 10.45 24.21
C GLY A 358 1.39 9.43 23.48
N ARG A 359 0.79 8.80 22.46
CA ARG A 359 1.40 7.73 21.64
C ARG A 359 1.99 6.61 22.52
N ARG A 360 1.20 6.10 23.46
CA ARG A 360 1.60 4.97 24.33
C ARG A 360 0.66 3.80 24.19
N LEU A 361 1.25 2.61 24.09
CA LEU A 361 0.51 1.37 24.14
C LEU A 361 0.22 0.99 25.58
N PHE A 362 -1.02 0.60 25.82
CA PHE A 362 -1.50 0.01 27.05
C PHE A 362 -2.06 -1.37 26.75
N PHE A 363 -1.98 -2.26 27.74
CA PHE A 363 -2.65 -3.55 27.72
C PHE A 363 -3.63 -3.55 28.88
N ILE A 364 -4.92 -3.51 28.54
CA ILE A 364 -6.02 -3.28 29.47
C ILE A 364 -6.97 -4.46 29.33
N ASP A 365 -7.12 -5.23 30.40
CA ASP A 365 -8.06 -6.34 30.49
C ASP A 365 -8.01 -7.31 29.27
N ARG A 366 -6.78 -7.65 28.87
CA ARG A 366 -6.40 -8.55 27.75
C ARG A 366 -6.49 -7.96 26.35
N GLU A 367 -6.77 -6.67 26.22
CA GLU A 367 -6.82 -6.00 24.93
C GLU A 367 -5.77 -4.88 24.82
N PRO A 368 -5.16 -4.67 23.64
CA PRO A 368 -4.26 -3.56 23.42
C PRO A 368 -5.03 -2.27 23.13
N PHE A 369 -4.59 -1.18 23.76
CA PHE A 369 -5.07 0.17 23.51
C PHE A 369 -3.91 1.11 23.19
N LEU A 370 -4.14 2.05 22.28
CA LEU A 370 -3.26 3.18 22.04
C LEU A 370 -3.84 4.42 22.73
N PHE A 371 -3.10 5.00 23.66
CA PHE A 371 -3.39 6.32 24.18
C PHE A 371 -2.79 7.39 23.26
N LEU A 372 -3.62 8.23 22.68
CA LEU A 372 -3.23 9.26 21.72
C LEU A 372 -4.19 10.45 21.84
N ASN A 373 -3.66 11.67 21.88
CA ASN A 373 -4.45 12.91 21.93
C ASN A 373 -5.52 12.94 23.05
N GLY A 374 -5.21 12.35 24.21
CA GLY A 374 -6.13 12.33 25.36
C GLY A 374 -7.17 11.19 25.34
N VAL A 375 -7.13 10.31 24.34
CA VAL A 375 -8.14 9.27 24.11
C VAL A 375 -7.49 7.89 24.08
N PHE A 376 -8.17 6.88 24.63
CA PHE A 376 -7.78 5.47 24.48
C PHE A 376 -8.47 4.87 23.26
N HIS A 377 -7.70 4.41 22.29
CA HIS A 377 -8.20 3.76 21.08
C HIS A 377 -7.91 2.27 21.14
N PRO A 378 -8.90 1.38 20.98
CA PRO A 378 -8.62 -0.04 20.75
C PRO A 378 -7.71 -0.19 19.52
N ILE A 379 -6.71 -1.06 19.57
CA ILE A 379 -5.77 -1.25 18.46
C ILE A 379 -5.52 -2.74 18.26
N SER A 380 -5.55 -3.23 17.02
CA SER A 380 -5.31 -4.65 16.78
C SER A 380 -3.83 -5.01 17.00
N GLU A 381 -3.56 -6.27 17.28
CA GLU A 381 -2.18 -6.77 17.39
C GLU A 381 -1.41 -6.55 16.07
N GLN A 382 -2.07 -6.70 14.93
CA GLN A 382 -1.46 -6.53 13.62
C GLN A 382 -1.01 -5.07 13.38
N VAL A 383 -1.87 -4.09 13.68
CA VAL A 383 -1.52 -2.66 13.59
C VAL A 383 -0.44 -2.32 14.63
N THR A 384 -0.52 -2.89 15.83
CA THR A 384 0.48 -2.73 16.88
C THR A 384 1.87 -3.17 16.41
N ARG A 385 1.98 -4.37 15.82
CA ARG A 385 3.25 -4.89 15.29
C ARG A 385 3.82 -3.99 14.20
N LYS A 386 2.96 -3.37 13.38
CA LYS A 386 3.38 -2.50 12.28
C LYS A 386 3.87 -1.12 12.73
N PHE A 387 3.14 -0.44 13.62
CA PHE A 387 3.44 0.95 14.01
C PHE A 387 4.29 1.09 15.27
N PHE A 388 4.36 0.06 16.09
CA PHE A 388 4.98 0.09 17.41
C PHE A 388 5.97 -1.06 17.60
N LEU A 389 6.66 -1.43 16.51
CA LEU A 389 7.69 -2.46 16.50
C LEU A 389 8.67 -2.24 17.66
N HIS A 390 8.82 -3.26 18.52
CA HIS A 390 9.67 -3.26 19.73
C HIS A 390 9.22 -2.35 20.90
N GLN A 391 7.97 -1.87 20.92
CA GLN A 391 7.38 -1.25 22.11
C GLN A 391 6.65 -2.30 22.96
N LYS A 392 6.88 -2.26 24.28
CA LYS A 392 6.13 -3.09 25.23
C LYS A 392 4.94 -2.29 25.73
N PRO A 393 3.72 -2.87 25.76
CA PRO A 393 2.56 -2.16 26.27
C PRO A 393 2.64 -1.99 27.79
N ILE A 394 2.03 -0.92 28.29
CA ILE A 394 1.91 -0.60 29.71
C ILE A 394 0.72 -1.36 30.28
N SER A 395 0.94 -2.18 31.31
CA SER A 395 -0.16 -2.87 31.99
C SER A 395 -1.01 -1.87 32.79
N ALA A 396 -2.31 -1.87 32.56
CA ALA A 396 -3.29 -1.08 33.31
C ALA A 396 -4.63 -1.82 33.37
N SER A 397 -5.51 -1.38 34.27
CA SER A 397 -6.91 -1.84 34.34
C SER A 397 -7.87 -0.73 33.90
N PHE A 398 -9.11 -1.06 33.52
CA PHE A 398 -10.13 -0.03 33.24
C PHE A 398 -10.30 0.97 34.39
N ARG A 399 -10.17 0.51 35.65
CA ARG A 399 -10.22 1.40 36.82
C ARG A 399 -9.15 2.49 36.78
N ASN A 400 -7.96 2.22 36.24
CA ASN A 400 -6.87 3.20 36.18
C ASN A 400 -7.10 4.32 35.17
N ILE A 401 -7.95 4.08 34.17
CA ILE A 401 -8.13 4.94 32.99
C ILE A 401 -9.58 5.42 32.80
N GLN A 402 -10.48 5.12 33.73
CA GLN A 402 -11.93 5.39 33.64
C GLN A 402 -12.30 6.85 33.34
N GLN A 403 -11.39 7.79 33.62
CA GLN A 403 -11.54 9.22 33.35
C GLN A 403 -11.31 9.62 31.88
N PHE A 404 -10.77 8.72 31.04
CA PHE A 404 -10.48 9.01 29.65
C PHE A 404 -11.54 8.44 28.72
N PRO A 405 -11.86 9.15 27.62
CA PRO A 405 -12.76 8.64 26.60
C PRO A 405 -12.14 7.46 25.85
N ILE A 406 -13.01 6.56 25.37
CA ILE A 406 -12.66 5.52 24.40
C ILE A 406 -12.99 6.01 22.99
N GLY A 407 -12.01 5.99 22.11
CA GLY A 407 -12.11 6.46 20.73
C GLY A 407 -12.36 5.34 19.72
N LYS A 408 -12.35 5.72 18.43
CA LYS A 408 -12.47 4.78 17.31
C LYS A 408 -11.30 3.78 17.29
N PRO A 409 -11.50 2.52 16.89
CA PRO A 409 -10.45 1.53 16.85
C PRO A 409 -9.48 1.76 15.68
N PHE A 410 -8.22 1.34 15.85
CA PHE A 410 -7.24 1.18 14.78
C PHE A 410 -7.15 -0.29 14.38
N TYR A 411 -8.00 -0.68 13.43
CA TYR A 411 -8.04 -2.04 12.85
C TYR A 411 -7.67 -2.02 11.37
N PRO A 412 -7.10 -3.12 10.82
CA PRO A 412 -6.77 -3.20 9.41
C PRO A 412 -8.00 -2.95 8.51
N VAL A 413 -7.83 -2.16 7.46
CA VAL A 413 -8.92 -1.85 6.52
C VAL A 413 -9.51 -3.11 5.88
N TYR A 414 -8.66 -4.10 5.57
CA TYR A 414 -9.12 -5.36 4.96
C TYR A 414 -10.09 -6.13 5.87
N ASP A 415 -9.85 -6.15 7.17
CA ASP A 415 -10.76 -6.79 8.14
C ASP A 415 -12.11 -6.08 8.18
N GLU A 416 -12.13 -4.75 8.01
CA GLU A 416 -13.39 -4.00 7.89
C GLU A 416 -14.14 -4.32 6.59
N ILE A 417 -13.42 -4.45 5.47
CA ILE A 417 -14.02 -4.81 4.18
C ILE A 417 -14.60 -6.22 4.23
N ILE A 418 -13.84 -7.21 4.71
CA ILE A 418 -14.33 -8.59 4.85
C ILE A 418 -15.56 -8.65 5.74
N LYS A 419 -15.54 -7.98 6.90
CA LYS A 419 -16.69 -7.91 7.81
C LYS A 419 -17.91 -7.29 7.13
N LYS A 420 -17.73 -6.26 6.30
CA LYS A 420 -18.83 -5.61 5.54
C LYS A 420 -19.35 -6.48 4.41
N LEU A 421 -18.47 -7.24 3.76
CA LEU A 421 -18.83 -8.12 2.63
C LEU A 421 -19.36 -9.49 3.08
N ASN A 422 -19.40 -9.77 4.40
CA ASN A 422 -19.85 -11.04 4.97
C ASN A 422 -19.12 -12.26 4.38
N ILE A 423 -17.88 -12.06 3.93
CA ILE A 423 -17.04 -13.12 3.39
C ILE A 423 -16.47 -13.86 4.60
N ALA A 424 -16.89 -15.11 4.81
CA ALA A 424 -16.26 -15.96 5.81
C ALA A 424 -14.81 -16.18 5.38
N THR A 425 -13.86 -15.77 6.21
CA THR A 425 -12.48 -16.23 6.12
C THR A 425 -12.46 -17.68 6.59
N GLU A 426 -12.41 -18.63 5.66
CA GLU A 426 -11.97 -20.00 5.96
C GLU A 426 -10.45 -20.07 6.13
#